data_AF-A0A0M8T7T2-F1
#
_entry.id   AF-A0A0M8T7T2-F1
#
_cell.length_a   1.000
_cell.length_b   1.000
_cell.length_c   1.000
_cell.angle_alpha   90.00
_cell.angle_beta   90.00
_cell.angle_gamma   90.00
#
_symmetry.space_group_name_H-M   'P 1'
#
loop_
_entity.id
_entity.type
_entity.pdbx_description
1 polymer ?
#
loop_
_entity_poly.entity_id
_entity_poly.type
_entity_poly.pdbx_seq_one_letter_code
_entity_poly.pdbx_strand_id
1 'polypeptide(L)'
;MVQILNTNALSLITQNNLEKSHAALSNAIESLSSGMSTDSAHADAAGMTIASRSDSAVHGVPSAVVYTEPLFEGNSQILAPGRYDSSDLTIPDDSISSVIVPTGLRVTLFEHAGFTGEETVIQSDTDALGAIIDGTASAVVVEMI
;
A
#
# COMPACT_ATOMS: atom_id res chain seq x y z
N MET A 1 -21.58 82.63 17.70
CA MET A 1 -20.45 82.27 16.81
C MET A 1 -20.41 80.76 16.70
N VAL A 2 -20.57 80.24 15.49
CA VAL A 2 -20.36 78.82 15.18
C VAL A 2 -18.88 78.68 14.81
N GLN A 3 -18.16 77.73 15.41
CA GLN A 3 -16.82 77.41 14.96
C GLN A 3 -16.74 75.94 14.56
N ILE A 4 -16.51 75.81 13.26
CA ILE A 4 -16.27 74.64 12.45
C ILE A 4 -14.91 74.04 12.85
N LEU A 5 -14.87 72.73 13.14
CA LEU A 5 -13.88 71.72 12.73
C LEU A 5 -13.95 70.53 13.71
N ASN A 6 -14.49 69.38 13.28
CA ASN A 6 -13.82 68.07 13.48
C ASN A 6 -14.57 66.86 12.88
N THR A 7 -15.47 67.08 11.93
CA THR A 7 -15.99 65.97 11.11
C THR A 7 -14.86 65.31 10.28
N ASN A 8 -13.77 66.03 9.97
CA ASN A 8 -12.67 65.47 9.17
C ASN A 8 -11.76 64.48 9.92
N ALA A 9 -11.40 64.68 11.20
CA ALA A 9 -10.48 63.75 11.87
C ALA A 9 -11.13 62.39 12.15
N LEU A 10 -12.37 62.39 12.67
CA LEU A 10 -13.11 61.17 12.95
C LEU A 10 -13.54 60.46 11.65
N SER A 11 -13.93 61.22 10.62
CA SER A 11 -14.26 60.66 9.31
C SER A 11 -13.03 60.16 8.56
N LEU A 12 -11.84 60.76 8.73
CA LEU A 12 -10.58 60.28 8.15
C LEU A 12 -10.11 58.97 8.81
N ILE A 13 -10.25 58.84 10.14
CA ILE A 13 -9.97 57.57 10.86
C ILE A 13 -10.98 56.50 10.47
N THR A 14 -12.27 56.86 10.34
CA THR A 14 -13.32 55.94 9.91
C THR A 14 -13.09 55.50 8.47
N GLN A 15 -12.73 56.41 7.56
CA GLN A 15 -12.36 56.08 6.18
C GLN A 15 -11.11 55.20 6.12
N ASN A 16 -10.06 55.51 6.89
CA ASN A 16 -8.85 54.69 6.94
C ASN A 16 -9.13 53.26 7.47
N ASN A 17 -10.03 53.13 8.45
CA ASN A 17 -10.46 51.83 8.95
C ASN A 17 -11.34 51.08 7.93
N LEU A 18 -12.23 51.78 7.22
CA LEU A 18 -13.02 51.19 6.14
C LEU A 18 -12.12 50.74 4.98
N GLU A 19 -11.15 51.54 4.54
CA GLU A 19 -10.17 51.14 3.51
C GLU A 19 -9.35 49.92 3.93
N LYS A 20 -8.89 49.86 5.19
CA LYS A 20 -8.23 48.68 5.75
C LYS A 20 -9.15 47.46 5.78
N SER A 21 -10.43 47.63 6.16
CA SER A 21 -11.41 46.55 6.13
C SER A 21 -11.70 46.07 4.70
N HIS A 22 -11.81 46.96 3.71
CA HIS A 22 -11.99 46.59 2.31
C HIS A 22 -10.79 45.83 1.73
N ALA A 23 -9.56 46.24 2.08
CA ALA A 23 -8.34 45.53 1.68
C ALA A 23 -8.23 44.15 2.36
N ALA A 24 -8.54 44.05 3.65
CA ALA A 24 -8.56 42.79 4.38
C ALA A 24 -9.63 41.82 3.85
N LEU A 25 -10.81 42.34 3.50
CA LEU A 25 -11.89 41.56 2.88
C LEU A 25 -11.48 41.04 1.50
N SER A 26 -10.83 41.86 0.68
CA SER A 26 -10.35 41.44 -0.65
C SER A 26 -9.33 40.32 -0.54
N ASN A 27 -8.33 40.47 0.34
CA ASN A 27 -7.33 39.43 0.60
C ASN A 27 -7.95 38.15 1.20
N ALA A 28 -8.95 38.28 2.08
CA ALA A 28 -9.65 37.13 2.67
C ALA A 28 -10.47 36.36 1.62
N ILE A 29 -11.05 37.04 0.63
CA ILE A 29 -11.79 36.40 -0.47
C ILE A 29 -10.82 35.65 -1.39
N GLU A 30 -9.65 36.20 -1.70
CA GLU A 30 -8.61 35.52 -2.50
C GLU A 30 -8.06 34.28 -1.78
N SER A 31 -7.84 34.36 -0.46
CA SER A 31 -7.41 33.23 0.36
C SER A 31 -8.51 32.17 0.53
N LEU A 32 -9.76 32.57 0.74
CA LEU A 32 -10.89 31.63 0.86
C LEU A 32 -11.19 30.95 -0.49
N SER A 33 -11.05 31.69 -1.60
CA SER A 33 -11.13 31.15 -2.96
C SER A 33 -10.02 30.14 -3.24
N SER A 34 -8.85 30.31 -2.63
CA SER A 34 -7.75 29.33 -2.70
C SER A 34 -7.98 28.15 -1.76
N GLY A 35 -8.48 28.40 -0.54
CA GLY A 35 -8.72 27.41 0.51
C GLY A 35 -9.83 26.39 0.21
N MET A 36 -10.76 26.69 -0.70
CA MET A 36 -11.78 25.73 -1.15
C MET A 36 -11.31 24.79 -2.28
N SER A 37 -10.13 25.03 -2.88
CA SER A 37 -9.52 24.10 -3.84
C SER A 37 -8.39 23.26 -3.23
N THR A 38 -7.99 23.54 -1.99
CA THR A 38 -6.86 22.86 -1.34
C THR A 38 -7.22 21.56 -0.62
N ASP A 39 -8.50 21.21 -0.51
CA ASP A 39 -8.92 19.96 0.14
C ASP A 39 -9.00 18.76 -0.82
N SER A 40 -8.77 18.94 -2.12
CA SER A 40 -8.91 17.87 -3.11
C SER A 40 -7.60 17.17 -3.52
N ALA A 41 -6.45 17.58 -2.97
CA ALA A 41 -5.17 16.90 -3.25
C ALA A 41 -4.70 16.00 -2.09
N HIS A 42 -5.23 16.20 -0.88
CA HIS A 42 -4.88 15.38 0.29
C HIS A 42 -5.83 14.20 0.51
N ALA A 43 -7.05 14.26 -0.05
CA ALA A 43 -8.03 13.19 0.05
C ALA A 43 -7.58 11.90 -0.69
N ASP A 44 -6.90 12.02 -1.82
CA ASP A 44 -6.45 10.86 -2.60
C ASP A 44 -5.15 10.23 -2.07
N ALA A 45 -4.28 10.98 -1.40
CA ALA A 45 -3.04 10.44 -0.84
C ALA A 45 -3.26 9.71 0.49
N ALA A 46 -4.23 10.17 1.30
CA ALA A 46 -4.65 9.43 2.49
C ALA A 46 -5.50 8.20 2.10
N GLY A 47 -6.39 8.30 1.11
CA GLY A 47 -7.25 7.20 0.65
C GLY A 47 -6.49 6.00 0.06
N MET A 48 -5.37 6.24 -0.64
CA MET A 48 -4.58 5.17 -1.26
C MET A 48 -3.82 4.29 -0.26
N THR A 49 -3.49 4.80 0.93
CA THR A 49 -2.77 3.97 1.92
C THR A 49 -3.73 3.10 2.74
N ILE A 50 -4.99 3.52 2.93
CA ILE A 50 -6.03 2.67 3.52
C ILE A 50 -6.57 1.68 2.48
N ALA A 51 -6.66 2.01 1.20
CA ALA A 51 -7.05 1.01 0.19
C ALA A 51 -6.11 -0.20 0.20
N SER A 52 -4.79 -0.03 0.28
CA SER A 52 -3.85 -1.17 0.28
C SER A 52 -3.87 -2.03 1.55
N ARG A 53 -3.99 -1.42 2.73
CA ARG A 53 -4.02 -2.18 4.01
C ARG A 53 -5.37 -2.77 4.34
N SER A 54 -6.47 -2.15 3.90
CA SER A 54 -7.80 -2.73 4.01
C SER A 54 -8.05 -3.75 2.91
N ASP A 55 -7.44 -3.65 1.73
CA ASP A 55 -7.44 -4.74 0.74
C ASP A 55 -6.77 -6.00 1.31
N SER A 56 -5.60 -5.89 1.94
CA SER A 56 -4.93 -7.04 2.57
C SER A 56 -5.59 -7.54 3.87
N ALA A 57 -6.41 -6.73 4.54
CA ALA A 57 -7.14 -7.13 5.76
C ALA A 57 -8.60 -7.56 5.49
N VAL A 58 -9.20 -7.14 4.37
CA VAL A 58 -10.58 -7.47 3.94
C VAL A 58 -10.58 -8.60 2.91
N HIS A 59 -9.53 -8.71 2.08
CA HIS A 59 -9.24 -9.94 1.36
C HIS A 59 -8.49 -10.88 2.31
N GLY A 60 -9.25 -11.66 3.07
CA GLY A 60 -8.74 -12.90 3.67
C GLY A 60 -8.39 -13.92 2.58
N VAL A 61 -7.63 -13.53 1.55
CA VAL A 61 -7.08 -14.43 0.56
C VAL A 61 -5.98 -15.21 1.27
N PRO A 62 -6.20 -16.49 1.59
CA PRO A 62 -5.15 -17.28 2.19
C PRO A 62 -3.96 -17.27 1.23
N SER A 63 -2.78 -16.91 1.74
CA SER A 63 -1.53 -16.82 0.98
C SER A 63 -0.52 -17.81 1.57
N ALA A 64 0.26 -18.44 0.71
CA ALA A 64 1.35 -19.30 1.12
C ALA A 64 2.62 -18.47 1.37
N VAL A 65 3.54 -18.99 2.18
CA VAL A 65 4.85 -18.34 2.39
C VAL A 65 5.93 -19.37 2.13
N VAL A 66 6.88 -19.04 1.26
CA VAL A 66 8.05 -19.89 0.95
C VAL A 66 9.30 -19.30 1.61
N TYR A 67 10.19 -20.17 2.06
CA TYR A 67 11.41 -19.82 2.78
C TYR A 67 12.62 -20.49 2.15
N THR A 68 13.75 -19.80 2.17
CA THR A 68 15.00 -20.31 1.59
C THR A 68 15.84 -21.17 2.53
N GLU A 69 15.51 -21.19 3.82
CA GLU A 69 16.17 -22.04 4.81
C GLU A 69 15.12 -22.94 5.50
N PRO A 70 15.54 -24.10 6.03
CA PRO A 70 14.66 -24.95 6.83
C PRO A 70 14.14 -24.22 8.07
N LEU A 71 13.11 -24.78 8.72
CA LEU A 71 12.53 -24.22 9.96
C LEU A 71 11.89 -22.82 9.77
N PHE A 72 11.54 -22.45 8.54
CA PHE A 72 10.97 -21.14 8.20
C PHE A 72 11.93 -19.97 8.48
N GLU A 73 13.23 -20.20 8.27
CA GLU A 73 14.28 -19.18 8.43
C GLU A 73 14.72 -18.61 7.06
N GLY A 74 15.58 -17.60 7.07
CA GLY A 74 16.17 -17.03 5.85
C GLY A 74 15.26 -16.08 5.07
N ASN A 75 15.51 -15.98 3.76
CA ASN A 75 14.73 -15.15 2.86
C ASN A 75 13.32 -15.76 2.69
N SER A 76 12.30 -14.92 2.76
CA SER A 76 10.91 -15.36 2.61
C SER A 76 10.16 -14.51 1.59
N GLN A 77 9.21 -15.15 0.92
CA GLN A 77 8.30 -14.49 0.00
C GLN A 77 6.88 -14.99 0.22
N ILE A 78 5.94 -14.04 0.26
CA ILE A 78 4.51 -14.32 0.35
C ILE A 78 3.97 -14.50 -1.06
N LEU A 79 3.27 -15.60 -1.28
CA LEU A 79 2.67 -15.99 -2.56
C LEU A 79 1.15 -16.07 -2.39
N ALA A 80 0.45 -15.17 -3.07
CA ALA A 80 -1.01 -15.24 -3.20
C ALA A 80 -1.39 -16.40 -4.12
N PRO A 81 -2.66 -16.85 -4.16
CA PRO A 81 -3.11 -17.83 -5.15
C PRO A 81 -2.85 -17.31 -6.57
N GLY A 82 -2.05 -18.07 -7.33
CA GLY A 82 -1.46 -17.64 -8.59
C GLY A 82 -0.40 -18.62 -9.09
N ARG A 83 0.22 -18.29 -10.22
CA ARG A 83 1.28 -19.08 -10.84
C ARG A 83 2.54 -18.23 -10.92
N TYR A 84 3.59 -18.69 -10.26
CA TYR A 84 4.87 -18.00 -10.10
C TYR A 84 5.95 -18.85 -10.76
N ASP A 85 6.66 -18.27 -11.70
CA ASP A 85 7.83 -18.90 -12.31
C ASP A 85 9.10 -18.30 -11.69
N SER A 86 10.27 -18.88 -11.96
CA SER A 86 11.59 -18.38 -11.54
C SER A 86 11.78 -16.88 -11.76
N SER A 87 11.19 -16.33 -12.84
CA SER A 87 11.26 -14.88 -13.14
C SER A 87 10.36 -13.99 -12.29
N ASP A 88 9.31 -14.54 -11.67
CA ASP A 88 8.34 -13.81 -10.82
C ASP A 88 8.69 -13.92 -9.33
N LEU A 89 9.53 -14.91 -8.98
CA LEU A 89 10.05 -15.10 -7.64
C LEU A 89 11.17 -14.09 -7.35
N THR A 90 11.09 -13.44 -6.20
CA THR A 90 12.14 -12.57 -5.65
C THR A 90 13.17 -13.39 -4.87
N ILE A 91 12.77 -14.57 -4.38
CA ILE A 91 13.70 -15.55 -3.83
C ILE A 91 14.49 -16.23 -4.97
N PRO A 92 15.75 -16.64 -4.70
CA PRO A 92 16.54 -17.35 -5.70
C PRO A 92 15.90 -18.69 -6.12
N ASP A 93 16.10 -19.01 -7.39
CA ASP A 93 15.81 -20.34 -7.94
C ASP A 93 16.60 -21.41 -7.17
N ASP A 94 16.08 -22.62 -7.17
CA ASP A 94 16.71 -23.77 -6.55
C ASP A 94 17.05 -23.56 -5.05
N SER A 95 16.24 -22.75 -4.34
CA SER A 95 16.57 -22.34 -2.97
C SER A 95 15.43 -22.50 -1.98
N ILE A 96 14.29 -23.10 -2.36
CA ILE A 96 13.15 -23.26 -1.46
C ILE A 96 13.39 -24.48 -0.55
N SER A 97 13.36 -24.28 0.77
CA SER A 97 13.56 -25.33 1.78
C SER A 97 12.38 -25.54 2.72
N SER A 98 11.59 -24.49 3.01
CA SER A 98 10.36 -24.62 3.81
C SER A 98 9.19 -23.87 3.17
N VAL A 99 7.98 -24.34 3.43
CA VAL A 99 6.77 -23.68 2.96
C VAL A 99 5.68 -23.72 4.02
N ILE A 100 5.03 -22.58 4.23
CA ILE A 100 3.85 -22.45 5.07
C ILE A 100 2.64 -22.39 4.14
N VAL A 101 1.78 -23.39 4.24
CA VAL A 101 0.53 -23.48 3.47
C VAL A 101 -0.64 -23.45 4.45
N PRO A 102 -1.40 -22.34 4.54
CA PRO A 102 -2.59 -22.29 5.39
C PRO A 102 -3.68 -23.24 4.89
N THR A 103 -4.56 -23.66 5.80
CA THR A 103 -5.70 -24.54 5.45
C THR A 103 -6.59 -23.90 4.38
N GLY A 104 -6.93 -24.66 3.34
CA GLY A 104 -7.69 -24.17 2.19
C GLY A 104 -6.81 -23.72 1.03
N LEU A 105 -5.49 -23.86 1.14
CA LEU A 105 -4.56 -23.74 0.02
C LEU A 105 -3.88 -25.06 -0.33
N ARG A 106 -3.45 -25.12 -1.58
CA ARG A 106 -2.55 -26.12 -2.13
C ARG A 106 -1.42 -25.40 -2.85
N VAL A 107 -0.19 -25.73 -2.49
CA VAL A 107 1.02 -25.26 -3.16
C VAL A 107 1.62 -26.42 -3.94
N THR A 108 1.82 -26.24 -5.23
CA THR A 108 2.50 -27.19 -6.10
C THR A 108 3.84 -26.61 -6.50
N LEU A 109 4.92 -27.28 -6.12
CA LEU A 109 6.30 -26.95 -6.50
C LEU A 109 6.67 -27.78 -7.72
N PHE A 110 7.38 -27.19 -8.69
CA PHE A 110 7.86 -27.85 -9.91
C PHE A 110 9.38 -27.78 -9.98
N GLU A 111 10.04 -28.89 -10.36
CA GLU A 111 11.50 -28.96 -10.49
C GLU A 111 12.06 -28.07 -11.62
N HIS A 112 11.24 -27.75 -12.63
CA HIS A 112 11.65 -26.97 -13.79
C HIS A 112 10.72 -25.77 -14.01
N ALA A 113 11.31 -24.70 -14.55
CA ALA A 113 10.56 -23.54 -15.03
C ALA A 113 9.53 -23.95 -16.09
N GLY A 114 8.48 -23.14 -16.24
CA GLY A 114 7.37 -23.40 -17.14
C GLY A 114 6.39 -24.46 -16.64
N PHE A 115 6.43 -24.80 -15.34
CA PHE A 115 5.53 -25.79 -14.71
C PHE A 115 5.69 -27.19 -15.31
N THR A 116 6.94 -27.64 -15.44
CA THR A 116 7.29 -28.94 -16.03
C THR A 116 8.17 -29.76 -15.07
N GLY A 117 8.32 -31.06 -15.35
CA GLY A 117 9.11 -31.98 -14.54
C GLY A 117 8.35 -32.55 -13.35
N GLU A 118 9.08 -33.01 -12.33
CA GLU A 118 8.56 -33.54 -11.08
C GLU A 118 7.82 -32.45 -10.29
N GLU A 119 6.56 -32.75 -9.94
CA GLU A 119 5.71 -31.84 -9.17
C GLU A 119 5.46 -32.41 -7.77
N THR A 120 5.62 -31.55 -6.76
CA THR A 120 5.33 -31.90 -5.36
C THR A 120 4.20 -31.02 -4.85
N VAL A 121 3.13 -31.67 -4.40
CA VAL A 121 1.92 -31.01 -3.91
C VAL A 121 1.92 -30.96 -2.38
N ILE A 122 1.75 -29.76 -1.85
CA ILE A 122 1.82 -29.46 -0.42
C ILE A 122 0.53 -28.75 -0.01
N GLN A 123 -0.16 -29.29 0.99
CA GLN A 123 -1.46 -28.79 1.46
C GLN A 123 -1.42 -28.36 2.93
N SER A 124 -0.25 -28.38 3.56
CA SER A 124 -0.04 -28.05 4.96
C SER A 124 1.36 -27.48 5.16
N ASP A 125 1.62 -26.84 6.29
CA ASP A 125 2.95 -26.38 6.65
C ASP A 125 3.97 -27.52 6.62
N THR A 126 5.11 -27.26 5.97
CA THR A 126 6.21 -28.21 5.82
C THR A 126 7.49 -27.47 6.21
N ASP A 127 8.04 -27.85 7.38
CA ASP A 127 9.23 -27.24 7.97
C ASP A 127 10.52 -27.57 7.22
N ALA A 128 10.56 -28.71 6.53
CA ALA A 128 11.65 -29.10 5.66
C ALA A 128 11.12 -29.92 4.49
N LEU A 129 11.27 -29.39 3.27
CA LEU A 129 10.93 -30.10 2.03
C LEU A 129 11.82 -31.34 1.82
N GLY A 130 13.02 -31.33 2.42
CA GLY A 130 13.94 -32.48 2.47
C GLY A 130 14.26 -33.04 1.08
N ALA A 131 14.57 -34.34 1.00
CA ALA A 131 15.00 -34.99 -0.25
C ALA A 131 13.91 -35.11 -1.34
N ILE A 132 12.74 -34.51 -1.15
CA ILE A 132 11.62 -34.56 -2.11
C ILE A 132 11.80 -33.47 -3.17
N ILE A 133 12.18 -32.24 -2.77
CA ILE A 133 12.42 -31.13 -3.71
C ILE A 133 13.31 -30.01 -3.12
N ASP A 134 13.98 -30.23 -1.98
CA ASP A 134 14.87 -29.23 -1.36
C ASP A 134 15.97 -28.79 -2.33
N GLY A 135 16.10 -27.48 -2.51
CA GLY A 135 16.87 -26.94 -3.61
C GLY A 135 16.01 -26.89 -4.85
N THR A 136 15.78 -28.00 -5.55
CA THR A 136 15.31 -28.11 -6.95
C THR A 136 14.04 -27.38 -7.45
N ALA A 137 13.28 -26.65 -6.64
CA ALA A 137 12.06 -25.98 -7.10
C ALA A 137 12.34 -24.67 -7.88
N SER A 138 11.92 -24.62 -9.15
CA SER A 138 12.03 -23.42 -10.01
C SER A 138 10.69 -22.74 -10.32
N ALA A 139 9.55 -23.41 -10.12
CA ALA A 139 8.23 -22.80 -10.30
C ALA A 139 7.27 -23.22 -9.18
N VAL A 140 6.38 -22.30 -8.82
CA VAL A 140 5.45 -22.44 -7.71
C VAL A 140 4.04 -22.07 -8.17
N VAL A 141 3.08 -22.95 -7.92
CA VAL A 141 1.66 -22.70 -8.17
C VAL A 141 0.91 -22.76 -6.87
N VAL A 142 0.14 -21.73 -6.56
CA VAL A 142 -0.68 -21.65 -5.35
C VAL A 142 -2.14 -21.62 -5.76
N GLU A 143 -2.94 -22.56 -5.26
CA GLU A 143 -4.37 -22.68 -5.58
C GLU A 143 -5.20 -22.78 -4.29
N MET A 144 -6.44 -22.27 -4.34
CA MET A 144 -7.43 -22.50 -3.28
C MET A 144 -8.10 -23.86 -3.49
N ILE A 145 -8.32 -24.60 -2.40
CA ILE A 145 -8.98 -25.92 -2.38
C ILE A 145 -10.23 -25.95 -1.52
#